data_AF-A0A7S0MYV9-F1
#
_entry.id   AF-A0A7S0MYV9-F1
#
_cell.length_a   1.000
_cell.length_b   1.000
_cell.length_c   1.000
_cell.angle_alpha   90.00
_cell.angle_beta   90.00
_cell.angle_gamma   90.00
#
_symmetry.space_group_name_H-M   'P 1'
#
loop_
_entity.id
_entity.type
_entity.pdbx_description
1 polymer ?
#
loop_
_entity_poly.entity_id
_entity_poly.type
_entity_poly.pdbx_seq_one_letter_code
_entity_poly.pdbx_strand_id
1 'polypeptide(L)'
;RETVLGVFLRLSCMPEVQVDMATMEMRAVRHAVAEQCLSDLAMRTKSDVDTAVESVRMLLHSLQTHLVTILKLLMKSSQDRLFDWVAAVLRANEVRAGTAFAYGYPQLVVRSSSNGFLFSLLAVLLRLCKPFADPDDPKALKIDWAYLSSKHRMDLSSETRLVPAADAEGPAAAPWIDSRNEARIQQFRDREMSEAK
;
A
#
# COMPACT_ATOMS: atom_id res chain seq x y z
N ARG A 1 -13.66 6.73 -9.14
CA ARG A 1 -14.34 7.40 -7.99
C ARG A 1 -15.61 6.66 -7.55
N GLU A 2 -16.15 5.74 -8.35
CA GLU A 2 -17.35 4.97 -8.02
C GLU A 2 -17.04 3.47 -8.05
N THR A 3 -16.51 2.95 -6.95
CA THR A 3 -16.40 1.50 -6.74
C THR A 3 -17.17 1.17 -5.47
N VAL A 4 -17.79 -0.01 -5.42
CA VAL A 4 -18.58 -0.44 -4.26
C VAL A 4 -17.75 -0.40 -2.98
N LEU A 5 -16.49 -0.89 -3.04
CA LEU A 5 -15.54 -0.81 -1.92
C LEU A 5 -15.05 0.61 -1.64
N GLY A 6 -15.06 1.48 -2.65
CA GLY A 6 -14.55 2.85 -2.55
C GLY A 6 -15.33 3.72 -1.58
N VAL A 7 -16.64 3.53 -1.47
CA VAL A 7 -17.49 4.27 -0.52
C VAL A 7 -17.05 3.99 0.91
N PHE A 8 -16.83 2.73 1.26
CA PHE A 8 -16.43 2.34 2.61
C PHE A 8 -14.99 2.73 2.94
N LEU A 9 -14.08 2.60 1.98
CA LEU A 9 -12.66 2.94 2.18
C LEU A 9 -12.44 4.45 2.33
N ARG A 10 -13.32 5.29 1.75
CA ARG A 10 -13.28 6.75 1.88
C ARG A 10 -13.69 7.27 3.26
N LEU A 11 -14.32 6.46 4.10
CA LEU A 11 -14.71 6.88 5.44
C LEU A 11 -13.45 7.12 6.28
N SER A 12 -13.11 8.40 6.46
CA SER A 12 -11.91 8.85 7.19
C SER A 12 -12.14 10.23 7.79
N CYS A 13 -11.40 10.55 8.84
CA CYS A 13 -11.30 11.87 9.44
C CYS A 13 -10.10 12.67 8.92
N MET A 14 -9.35 12.13 7.95
CA MET A 14 -8.19 12.83 7.40
C MET A 14 -8.61 14.09 6.65
N PRO A 15 -7.81 15.17 6.70
CA PRO A 15 -8.05 16.34 5.87
C PRO A 15 -8.04 15.96 4.40
N GLU A 16 -9.11 16.33 3.69
CA GLU A 16 -9.23 16.15 2.24
C GLU A 16 -9.38 17.49 1.53
N VAL A 17 -8.95 17.52 0.28
CA VAL A 17 -9.11 18.65 -0.63
C VAL A 17 -10.04 18.22 -1.75
N GLN A 18 -11.09 18.99 -1.96
CA GLN A 18 -11.96 18.87 -3.11
C GLN A 18 -11.57 19.92 -4.14
N VAL A 19 -11.45 19.49 -5.38
CA VAL A 19 -11.21 20.38 -6.52
C VAL A 19 -12.55 20.65 -7.19
N ASP A 20 -12.88 21.92 -7.35
CA ASP A 20 -14.00 22.34 -8.20
C ASP A 20 -13.59 22.11 -9.66
N MET A 21 -14.35 21.27 -10.37
CA MET A 21 -14.01 20.89 -11.75
C MET A 21 -14.21 22.04 -12.75
N ALA A 22 -15.03 23.04 -12.41
CA ALA A 22 -15.30 24.18 -13.29
C ALA A 22 -14.24 25.29 -13.13
N THR A 23 -13.82 25.56 -11.90
CA THR A 23 -12.85 26.64 -11.60
C THR A 23 -11.43 26.14 -11.37
N MET A 24 -11.24 24.83 -11.21
CA MET A 24 -9.98 24.19 -10.76
C MET A 24 -9.49 24.70 -9.40
N GLU A 25 -10.36 25.32 -8.62
CA GLU A 25 -10.04 25.77 -7.27
C GLU A 25 -10.04 24.60 -6.28
N MET A 26 -9.12 24.66 -5.33
CA MET A 26 -9.01 23.69 -4.24
C MET A 26 -9.71 24.22 -2.99
N ARG A 27 -10.61 23.41 -2.43
CA ARG A 27 -11.30 23.71 -1.17
C ARG A 27 -11.09 22.58 -0.17
N ALA A 28 -10.80 22.93 1.08
CA ALA A 28 -10.75 21.97 2.16
C ALA A 28 -12.14 21.35 2.39
N VAL A 29 -12.20 20.03 2.46
CA VAL A 29 -13.42 19.28 2.80
C VAL A 29 -13.54 19.20 4.31
N ARG A 30 -14.67 19.68 4.83
CA ARG A 30 -15.04 19.51 6.23
C ARG A 30 -15.84 18.22 6.37
N HIS A 31 -15.20 17.17 6.89
CA HIS A 31 -15.90 15.91 7.18
C HIS A 31 -16.79 16.09 8.42
N ALA A 32 -18.02 15.59 8.38
CA ALA A 32 -18.96 15.69 9.51
C ALA A 32 -18.38 15.12 10.81
N VAL A 33 -17.64 14.01 10.72
CA VAL A 33 -16.95 13.40 11.88
C VAL A 33 -15.85 14.32 12.42
N ALA A 34 -15.11 15.00 11.55
CA ALA A 34 -14.09 15.96 11.97
C ALA A 34 -14.73 17.19 12.64
N GLU A 35 -15.85 17.70 12.12
CA GLU A 35 -16.59 18.79 12.76
C GLU A 35 -17.16 18.36 14.12
N GLN A 36 -17.72 17.16 14.24
CA GLN A 36 -18.29 16.70 15.50
C GLN A 36 -17.21 16.45 16.56
N CYS A 37 -16.10 15.82 16.18
CA CYS A 37 -15.06 15.40 17.12
C CYS A 37 -13.96 16.45 17.34
N LEU A 38 -13.68 17.31 16.35
CA LEU A 38 -12.48 18.17 16.32
C LEU A 38 -12.82 19.66 16.06
N SER A 39 -14.07 20.08 16.23
CA SER A 39 -14.43 21.53 16.24
C SER A 39 -13.93 22.22 17.51
N ASP A 40 -13.58 23.50 17.39
CA ASP A 40 -13.25 24.40 18.50
C ASP A 40 -12.18 23.87 19.47
N LEU A 41 -11.17 23.16 18.95
CA LEU A 41 -10.09 22.56 19.76
C LEU A 41 -9.40 23.56 20.70
N ALA A 42 -9.31 24.84 20.31
CA ALA A 42 -8.71 25.89 21.13
C ALA A 42 -9.52 26.20 22.41
N MET A 43 -10.81 25.87 22.43
CA MET A 43 -11.72 26.09 23.56
C MET A 43 -11.95 24.82 24.39
N ARG A 44 -11.40 23.67 23.96
CA ARG A 44 -11.59 22.37 24.62
C ARG A 44 -10.49 22.10 25.64
N THR A 45 -10.83 21.36 26.70
CA THR A 45 -9.81 20.86 27.62
C THR A 45 -9.01 19.75 26.95
N LYS A 46 -7.77 19.53 27.42
CA LYS A 46 -6.92 18.43 26.95
C LYS A 46 -7.65 17.07 27.02
N SER A 47 -8.37 16.82 28.12
CA SER A 47 -9.12 15.57 28.32
C SER A 47 -10.19 15.37 27.25
N ASP A 48 -10.93 16.41 26.88
CA ASP A 48 -11.99 16.32 25.87
C ASP A 48 -11.40 16.03 24.48
N VAL A 49 -10.25 16.63 24.17
CA VAL A 49 -9.53 16.37 22.92
C VAL A 49 -9.05 14.91 22.87
N ASP A 50 -8.46 14.42 23.94
CA ASP A 50 -7.97 13.04 24.03
C ASP A 50 -9.14 12.03 23.86
N THR A 51 -10.28 12.27 24.52
CA THR A 51 -11.49 11.45 24.36
C THR A 51 -12.03 11.47 22.93
N ALA A 52 -12.06 12.64 22.27
CA ALA A 52 -12.52 12.77 20.91
C ALA A 52 -11.61 12.04 19.91
N VAL A 53 -10.29 12.18 20.07
CA VAL A 53 -9.29 11.48 19.25
C VAL A 53 -9.42 9.96 19.43
N GLU A 54 -9.59 9.48 20.66
CA GLU A 54 -9.75 8.06 20.93
C GLU A 54 -11.05 7.51 20.31
N SER A 55 -12.14 8.26 20.40
CA SER A 55 -13.41 7.89 19.76
C SER A 55 -13.27 7.73 18.25
N VAL A 56 -12.57 8.66 17.59
CA VAL A 56 -12.29 8.60 16.15
C VAL A 56 -11.42 7.38 15.80
N ARG A 57 -10.39 7.09 16.60
CA ARG A 57 -9.52 5.92 16.41
C ARG A 57 -10.31 4.61 16.52
N MET A 58 -11.16 4.50 17.54
CA MET A 58 -12.00 3.32 17.76
C MET A 58 -12.96 3.08 16.59
N LEU A 59 -13.60 4.14 16.09
CA LEU A 59 -14.49 4.05 14.92
C LEU A 59 -13.72 3.63 13.66
N LEU A 60 -12.57 4.25 13.39
CA LEU A 60 -11.74 3.91 12.23
C LEU A 60 -11.24 2.45 12.31
N HIS A 61 -10.83 2.01 13.50
CA HIS A 61 -10.41 0.63 13.74
C HIS A 61 -11.55 -0.38 13.49
N SER A 62 -12.75 -0.06 13.95
CA SER A 62 -13.96 -0.87 13.70
C SER A 62 -14.27 -0.97 12.20
N LEU A 63 -14.26 0.17 11.48
CA LEU A 63 -14.47 0.20 10.03
C LEU A 63 -13.44 -0.66 9.28
N GLN A 64 -12.15 -0.49 9.58
CA GLN A 64 -11.09 -1.29 8.97
C GLN A 64 -11.23 -2.77 9.30
N THR A 65 -11.73 -3.13 10.49
CA THR A 65 -11.96 -4.53 10.88
C THR A 65 -13.06 -5.17 10.03
N HIS A 66 -14.18 -4.47 9.84
CA HIS A 66 -15.23 -4.94 8.94
C HIS A 66 -14.75 -5.04 7.48
N LEU A 67 -13.96 -4.07 7.02
CA LEU A 67 -13.37 -4.11 5.68
C LEU A 67 -12.44 -5.30 5.47
N VAL A 68 -11.60 -5.63 6.46
CA VAL A 68 -10.77 -6.85 6.41
C VAL A 68 -11.64 -8.09 6.28
N THR A 69 -12.75 -8.19 7.02
CA THR A 69 -13.67 -9.32 6.91
C THR A 69 -14.29 -9.42 5.52
N ILE A 70 -14.75 -8.29 4.95
CA ILE A 70 -15.29 -8.24 3.59
C ILE A 70 -14.24 -8.67 2.57
N LEU A 71 -13.02 -8.14 2.65
CA LEU A 71 -11.96 -8.52 1.72
C LEU A 71 -11.58 -9.99 1.85
N LYS A 72 -11.55 -10.55 3.06
CA LYS A 72 -11.32 -12.00 3.26
C LYS A 72 -12.42 -12.85 2.61
N LEU A 73 -13.68 -12.41 2.65
CA LEU A 73 -14.77 -13.09 1.94
C LEU A 73 -14.58 -13.01 0.43
N LEU A 74 -14.19 -11.84 -0.10
CA LEU A 74 -13.89 -11.65 -1.52
C LEU A 74 -12.67 -12.45 -1.97
N MET A 75 -11.65 -12.63 -1.13
CA MET A 75 -10.52 -13.50 -1.44
C MET A 75 -10.94 -14.96 -1.60
N LYS A 76 -11.98 -15.42 -0.90
CA LYS A 76 -12.49 -16.79 -1.03
C LYS A 76 -13.32 -17.00 -2.30
N SER A 77 -14.05 -15.97 -2.76
CA SER A 77 -15.00 -16.11 -3.87
C SER A 77 -14.53 -15.51 -5.19
N SER A 78 -13.67 -14.49 -5.17
CA SER A 78 -13.30 -13.67 -6.32
C SER A 78 -11.91 -13.06 -6.16
N GLN A 79 -10.93 -13.89 -5.78
CA GLN A 79 -9.56 -13.48 -5.46
C GLN A 79 -8.91 -12.64 -6.58
N ASP A 80 -8.93 -13.11 -7.81
CA ASP A 80 -8.27 -12.42 -8.92
C ASP A 80 -8.88 -11.05 -9.18
N ARG A 81 -10.22 -10.95 -9.22
CA ARG A 81 -10.91 -9.67 -9.40
C ARG A 81 -10.59 -8.66 -8.30
N LEU A 82 -10.44 -9.13 -7.06
CA LEU A 82 -10.02 -8.26 -5.96
C LEU A 82 -8.61 -7.71 -6.20
N PHE A 83 -7.65 -8.55 -6.57
CA PHE A 83 -6.29 -8.10 -6.82
C PHE A 83 -6.16 -7.25 -8.10
N ASP A 84 -6.96 -7.52 -9.12
CA ASP A 84 -7.07 -6.65 -10.31
C ASP A 84 -7.60 -5.26 -9.94
N TRP A 85 -8.59 -5.21 -9.06
CA TRP A 85 -9.11 -3.96 -8.53
C TRP A 85 -8.06 -3.21 -7.70
N VAL A 86 -7.32 -3.90 -6.83
CA VAL A 86 -6.20 -3.29 -6.08
C VAL A 86 -5.13 -2.75 -7.05
N ALA A 87 -4.75 -3.51 -8.07
CA ALA A 87 -3.79 -3.07 -9.07
C ALA A 87 -4.29 -1.86 -9.88
N ALA A 88 -5.58 -1.82 -10.22
CA ALA A 88 -6.19 -0.66 -10.88
C ALA A 88 -6.18 0.59 -9.96
N VAL A 89 -6.41 0.41 -8.66
CA VAL A 89 -6.30 1.50 -7.67
C VAL A 89 -4.88 2.02 -7.59
N LEU A 90 -3.87 1.14 -7.52
CA LEU A 90 -2.47 1.55 -7.44
C LEU A 90 -2.04 2.31 -8.70
N ARG A 91 -2.35 1.80 -9.90
CA ARG A 91 -2.07 2.47 -11.18
C ARG A 91 -2.73 3.85 -11.28
N ALA A 92 -3.99 3.97 -10.86
CA ALA A 92 -4.69 5.25 -10.85
C ALA A 92 -4.05 6.30 -9.91
N ASN A 93 -3.20 5.86 -8.97
CA ASN A 93 -2.55 6.70 -7.97
C ASN A 93 -1.04 6.82 -8.16
N GLU A 94 -0.48 6.30 -9.25
CA GLU A 94 0.97 6.36 -9.55
C GLU A 94 1.50 7.80 -9.55
N VAL A 95 0.70 8.76 -10.03
CA VAL A 95 1.05 10.19 -10.05
C VAL A 95 1.43 10.75 -8.67
N ARG A 96 0.98 10.10 -7.59
CA ARG A 96 1.26 10.52 -6.20
C ARG A 96 2.70 10.30 -5.78
N ALA A 97 3.44 9.41 -6.45
CA ALA A 97 4.86 9.18 -6.20
C ALA A 97 5.74 10.28 -6.82
N GLY A 98 5.22 11.02 -7.80
CA GLY A 98 5.95 12.10 -8.47
C GLY A 98 6.05 13.37 -7.62
N THR A 99 7.17 14.08 -7.74
CA THR A 99 7.40 15.39 -7.10
C THR A 99 6.34 16.42 -7.49
N ALA A 100 5.77 16.32 -8.69
CA ALA A 100 4.67 17.15 -9.17
C ALA A 100 3.44 17.11 -8.23
N PHE A 101 3.11 15.95 -7.67
CA PHE A 101 1.97 15.81 -6.77
C PHE A 101 2.18 16.58 -5.46
N ALA A 102 3.44 16.68 -4.97
CA ALA A 102 3.78 17.43 -3.77
C ALA A 102 3.49 18.94 -3.91
N TYR A 103 3.53 19.49 -5.12
CA TYR A 103 3.16 20.89 -5.39
C TYR A 103 1.63 21.13 -5.39
N GLY A 104 0.81 20.10 -5.21
CA GLY A 104 -0.63 20.26 -5.03
C GLY A 104 -1.39 20.67 -6.30
N TYR A 105 -0.89 20.31 -7.48
CA TYR A 105 -1.55 20.64 -8.75
C TYR A 105 -2.98 20.06 -8.82
N PRO A 106 -4.04 20.88 -9.02
CA PRO A 106 -5.43 20.44 -8.97
C PRO A 106 -5.74 19.28 -9.91
N GLN A 107 -5.17 19.30 -11.13
CA GLN A 107 -5.34 18.26 -12.13
C GLN A 107 -4.81 16.87 -11.69
N LEU A 108 -3.77 16.84 -10.84
CA LEU A 108 -3.23 15.60 -10.30
C LEU A 108 -4.07 15.11 -9.11
N VAL A 109 -4.55 16.04 -8.28
CA VAL A 109 -5.43 15.75 -7.14
C VAL A 109 -6.77 15.18 -7.61
N VAL A 110 -7.37 15.75 -8.67
CA VAL A 110 -8.63 15.26 -9.25
C VAL A 110 -8.54 13.81 -9.70
N ARG A 111 -7.44 13.45 -10.36
CA ARG A 111 -7.22 12.12 -10.94
C ARG A 111 -6.86 11.06 -9.91
N SER A 112 -6.48 11.47 -8.71
CA SER A 112 -6.04 10.59 -7.63
C SER A 112 -7.18 10.25 -6.67
N SER A 113 -7.03 9.13 -5.97
CA SER A 113 -7.85 8.80 -4.80
C SER A 113 -7.51 9.71 -3.63
N SER A 114 -8.46 9.87 -2.70
CA SER A 114 -8.24 10.66 -1.49
C SER A 114 -7.28 9.99 -0.51
N ASN A 115 -6.70 10.79 0.39
CA ASN A 115 -5.77 10.30 1.41
C ASN A 115 -6.44 9.30 2.34
N GLY A 116 -7.67 9.59 2.79
CA GLY A 116 -8.46 8.69 3.63
C GLY A 116 -8.68 7.33 2.98
N PHE A 117 -9.02 7.32 1.68
CA PHE A 117 -9.18 6.09 0.91
C PHE A 117 -7.90 5.24 0.88
N LEU A 118 -6.76 5.83 0.51
CA LEU A 118 -5.50 5.11 0.39
C LEU A 118 -4.99 4.63 1.75
N PHE A 119 -5.17 5.43 2.80
CA PHE A 119 -4.78 5.06 4.15
C PHE A 119 -5.59 3.87 4.67
N SER A 120 -6.91 3.91 4.52
CA SER A 120 -7.78 2.80 4.90
C SER A 120 -7.45 1.54 4.10
N LEU A 121 -7.19 1.66 2.80
CA LEU A 121 -6.78 0.54 1.96
C LEU A 121 -5.45 -0.07 2.42
N LEU A 122 -4.43 0.78 2.66
CA LEU A 122 -3.13 0.36 3.17
C LEU A 122 -3.27 -0.38 4.51
N ALA A 123 -4.02 0.18 5.46
CA ALA A 123 -4.23 -0.44 6.77
C ALA A 123 -4.90 -1.82 6.66
N VAL A 124 -5.89 -1.96 5.78
CA VAL A 124 -6.56 -3.24 5.52
C VAL A 124 -5.61 -4.24 4.87
N LEU A 125 -4.84 -3.83 3.85
CA LEU A 125 -3.87 -4.70 3.18
C LEU A 125 -2.76 -5.17 4.14
N LEU A 126 -2.23 -4.29 4.99
CA LEU A 126 -1.25 -4.66 6.02
C LEU A 126 -1.79 -5.73 6.98
N ARG A 127 -3.06 -5.61 7.40
CA ARG A 127 -3.71 -6.61 8.26
C ARG A 127 -3.90 -7.95 7.55
N LEU A 128 -4.11 -7.95 6.23
CA LEU A 128 -4.15 -9.18 5.43
C LEU A 128 -2.75 -9.78 5.26
N CYS A 129 -1.71 -8.95 5.23
CA CYS A 129 -0.31 -9.36 5.13
C CYS A 129 0.31 -9.81 6.46
N LYS A 130 -0.32 -9.53 7.62
CA LYS A 130 0.16 -9.93 8.95
C LYS A 130 0.70 -11.38 9.04
N PRO A 131 0.02 -12.42 8.50
CA PRO A 131 0.54 -13.79 8.54
C PRO A 131 1.85 -14.02 7.76
N PHE A 132 2.29 -13.07 6.94
CA PHE A 132 3.54 -13.15 6.17
C PHE A 132 4.63 -12.22 6.73
N ALA A 133 4.32 -11.43 7.76
CA ALA A 133 5.22 -10.41 8.29
C ALA A 133 6.23 -10.96 9.31
N ASP A 134 5.93 -12.11 9.91
CA ASP A 134 6.83 -12.81 10.82
C ASP A 134 7.81 -13.67 10.01
N PRO A 135 9.13 -13.39 10.03
CA PRO A 135 10.11 -14.17 9.29
C PRO A 135 10.19 -15.63 9.75
N ASP A 136 9.76 -15.93 10.98
CA ASP A 136 9.74 -17.29 11.52
C ASP A 136 8.44 -18.04 11.15
N ASP A 137 7.41 -17.36 10.63
CA ASP A 137 6.19 -18.01 10.13
C ASP A 137 6.47 -18.62 8.74
N PRO A 138 6.21 -19.94 8.52
CA PRO A 138 6.44 -20.60 7.25
C PRO A 138 5.62 -20.00 6.08
N LYS A 139 4.61 -19.16 6.36
CA LYS A 139 3.90 -18.40 5.32
C LYS A 139 4.79 -17.33 4.69
N ALA A 140 5.78 -16.77 5.38
CA ALA A 140 6.72 -15.81 4.78
C ALA A 140 7.43 -16.41 3.56
N LEU A 141 7.77 -17.70 3.62
CA LEU A 141 8.37 -18.46 2.51
C LEU A 141 7.45 -18.62 1.29
N LYS A 142 6.15 -18.29 1.41
CA LYS A 142 5.19 -18.31 0.29
C LYS A 142 5.22 -17.04 -0.55
N ILE A 143 5.96 -16.01 -0.12
CA ILE A 143 6.14 -14.80 -0.93
C ILE A 143 7.11 -15.12 -2.05
N ASP A 144 6.62 -15.05 -3.29
CA ASP A 144 7.44 -15.21 -4.49
C ASP A 144 8.24 -13.92 -4.75
N TRP A 145 9.55 -13.99 -4.59
CA TRP A 145 10.46 -12.88 -4.84
C TRP A 145 10.53 -12.51 -6.33
N ALA A 146 10.26 -13.46 -7.25
CA ALA A 146 10.29 -13.22 -8.69
C ALA A 146 9.05 -12.46 -9.18
N TYR A 147 8.05 -12.25 -8.31
CA TYR A 147 6.84 -11.49 -8.64
C TYR A 147 7.13 -10.07 -9.15
N LEU A 148 8.19 -9.43 -8.67
CA LEU A 148 8.61 -8.08 -9.12
C LEU A 148 9.16 -8.05 -10.55
N SER A 149 9.50 -9.22 -11.11
CA SER A 149 9.89 -9.36 -12.52
C SER A 149 8.69 -9.65 -13.42
N SER A 150 7.53 -9.97 -12.85
CA SER A 150 6.31 -10.23 -13.59
C SER A 150 5.61 -8.93 -14.01
N LYS A 151 4.93 -8.96 -15.16
CA LYS A 151 4.03 -7.89 -15.63
C LYS A 151 2.55 -8.23 -15.44
N HIS A 152 2.23 -9.26 -14.66
CA HIS A 152 0.89 -9.83 -14.59
C HIS A 152 -0.17 -8.84 -14.07
N ARG A 153 0.10 -8.12 -12.97
CA ARG A 153 -0.85 -7.15 -12.38
C ARG A 153 -0.31 -5.72 -12.29
N MET A 154 0.98 -5.57 -12.08
CA MET A 154 1.67 -4.27 -12.07
C MET A 154 2.87 -4.35 -13.00
N ASP A 155 3.05 -3.34 -13.86
CA ASP A 155 4.28 -3.18 -14.62
C ASP A 155 5.17 -2.21 -13.84
N LEU A 156 6.28 -2.72 -13.30
CA LEU A 156 7.28 -1.95 -12.55
C LEU A 156 8.56 -1.74 -13.37
N SER A 157 8.47 -1.83 -14.70
CA SER A 157 9.63 -1.65 -15.57
C SER A 157 10.17 -0.22 -15.61
N SER A 158 9.32 0.77 -15.37
CA SER A 158 9.69 2.20 -15.27
C SER A 158 10.24 2.59 -13.89
N GLU A 159 10.06 1.75 -12.88
CA GLU A 159 10.45 2.06 -11.50
C GLU A 159 11.95 1.91 -11.28
N THR A 160 12.53 2.83 -10.51
CA THR A 160 13.94 2.78 -10.12
C THR A 160 14.17 1.57 -9.20
N ARG A 161 15.01 0.64 -9.64
CA ARG A 161 15.37 -0.57 -8.89
C ARG A 161 16.55 -0.31 -7.97
N LEU A 162 16.61 -1.04 -6.85
CA LEU A 162 17.75 -0.99 -5.92
C LEU A 162 19.06 -1.42 -6.60
N VAL A 163 18.96 -2.36 -7.55
CA VAL A 163 20.07 -2.80 -8.40
C VAL A 163 19.67 -2.57 -9.85
N PRO A 164 20.50 -1.88 -10.66
CA PRO A 164 20.20 -1.64 -12.07
C PRO A 164 20.01 -2.95 -12.86
N ALA A 165 19.04 -2.96 -13.78
CA ALA A 165 18.80 -4.12 -14.64
C ALA A 165 20.01 -4.47 -15.53
N ALA A 166 20.82 -3.47 -15.90
CA ALA A 166 22.06 -3.68 -16.66
C ALA A 166 23.10 -4.49 -15.86
N ASP A 167 23.12 -4.33 -14.54
CA ASP A 167 23.99 -5.13 -13.67
C ASP A 167 23.38 -6.51 -13.39
N ALA A 168 22.05 -6.64 -13.51
CA ALA A 168 21.28 -7.87 -13.31
C ALA A 168 21.47 -8.93 -14.41
N GLU A 169 21.99 -8.53 -15.57
CA GLU A 169 22.41 -9.44 -16.64
C GLU A 169 23.94 -9.68 -16.62
N GLY A 170 24.68 -8.96 -15.78
CA GLY A 170 26.10 -9.16 -15.54
C GLY A 170 26.37 -10.18 -14.42
N PRO A 171 27.60 -10.70 -14.30
CA PRO A 171 27.99 -11.64 -13.23
C PRO A 171 27.82 -11.09 -11.80
N ALA A 172 27.48 -9.80 -11.66
CA ALA A 172 27.33 -9.09 -10.39
C ALA A 172 25.90 -9.00 -9.87
N ALA A 173 24.84 -9.09 -10.70
CA ALA A 173 23.47 -9.19 -10.19
C ALA A 173 22.72 -10.40 -10.70
N ALA A 174 23.06 -11.54 -10.11
CA ALA A 174 22.26 -12.01 -8.99
C ALA A 174 22.63 -13.48 -8.75
N PRO A 175 23.51 -13.74 -7.77
CA PRO A 175 23.63 -15.07 -7.20
C PRO A 175 22.28 -15.65 -6.74
N TRP A 176 21.30 -14.79 -6.46
CA TRP A 176 20.04 -15.16 -5.79
C TRP A 176 18.89 -15.51 -6.73
N ILE A 177 19.06 -15.32 -8.05
CA ILE A 177 17.97 -15.43 -9.05
C ILE A 177 18.09 -16.71 -9.91
N ASP A 178 19.25 -17.36 -9.94
CA ASP A 178 19.50 -18.54 -10.79
C ASP A 178 19.59 -19.83 -9.96
N SER A 179 18.75 -20.83 -10.26
CA SER A 179 18.82 -22.18 -9.67
C SER A 179 20.15 -22.89 -9.94
N ARG A 180 20.90 -22.46 -10.96
CA ARG A 180 22.27 -22.92 -11.23
C ARG A 180 23.28 -22.38 -10.21
N ASN A 181 22.92 -21.40 -9.40
CA ASN A 181 23.81 -20.86 -8.39
C ASN A 181 23.89 -21.74 -7.13
N GLU A 182 22.83 -22.46 -6.77
CA GLU A 182 22.90 -23.47 -5.68
C GLU A 182 23.95 -24.55 -5.98
N ALA A 183 23.98 -25.05 -7.22
CA ALA A 183 24.97 -26.02 -7.66
C ALA A 183 26.41 -25.45 -7.61
N ARG A 184 26.59 -24.16 -7.91
CA ARG A 184 27.90 -23.49 -7.84
C ARG A 184 28.34 -23.23 -6.40
N ILE A 185 27.42 -22.84 -5.52
CA ILE A 185 27.67 -22.68 -4.09
C ILE A 185 28.07 -24.02 -3.47
N GLN A 186 27.38 -25.11 -3.85
CA GLN A 186 27.69 -26.44 -3.35
C GLN A 186 29.06 -26.92 -3.83
N GLN A 187 29.39 -26.71 -5.11
CA GLN A 187 30.73 -27.00 -5.65
C GLN A 187 31.85 -26.20 -4.97
N PHE A 188 31.57 -24.95 -4.59
CA PHE A 188 32.55 -24.12 -3.89
C PHE A 188 32.79 -24.64 -2.46
N ARG A 189 31.72 -25.01 -1.75
CA ARG A 189 31.81 -25.64 -0.42
C ARG A 189 32.52 -26.98 -0.45
N ASP A 190 32.27 -27.79 -1.49
CA ASP A 190 32.91 -29.09 -1.66
C ASP A 190 34.41 -28.95 -1.97
N ARG A 191 34.81 -27.88 -2.70
CA ARG A 191 36.22 -27.55 -2.94
C ARG A 191 36.95 -27.11 -1.67
N GLU A 192 36.37 -26.21 -0.88
CA GLU A 192 36.96 -25.79 0.39
C GLU A 192 37.11 -26.97 1.37
N MET A 193 36.14 -27.88 1.40
CA MET A 193 36.21 -29.13 2.18
C MET A 193 37.29 -30.10 1.68
N SER A 194 37.65 -30.05 0.39
CA SER A 194 38.71 -30.89 -0.18
C SER A 194 40.11 -30.30 0.01
N GLU A 195 40.23 -28.97 0.09
CA GLU A 195 41.49 -28.26 0.34
C GLU A 195 41.85 -28.22 1.83
N ALA A 196 40.87 -28.42 2.72
CA ALA A 196 41.06 -28.49 4.17
C ALA A 196 41.45 -29.90 4.70
N LYS A 197 41.69 -30.88 3.81
CA LYS A 197 42.08 -32.26 4.13
C LYS A 197 43.51 -32.56 3.68
#